data_AF-S4WA60-F1
#
_entry.id   AF-S4WA60-F1
#
_cell.length_a   1.000
_cell.length_b   1.000
_cell.length_c   1.000
_cell.angle_alpha   90.00
_cell.angle_beta   90.00
_cell.angle_gamma   90.00
#
_symmetry.space_group_name_H-M   'P 1'
#
loop_
_entity.id
_entity.type
_entity.pdbx_description
1 polymer ?
#
loop_
_entity_poly.entity_id
_entity_poly.type
_entity_poly.pdbx_seq_one_letter_code
_entity_poly.pdbx_strand_id
1 'polypeptide(L)'
;MHYYLRSKIFLRSKIFLLIIFFTGVNAQEKYLSPDDVKVEWKNFTKFQREELVNFATFLYNEGFYERALLSYFQYLYKYPNDELQIATYFQIGKCYENMENWDLAKNYYNRILDEEIANEVAIKAAKYQLYYIDLINKNYSSLIDSTSNSKDPYEMIFRAYAHFQSLQWDEAQQAFKTSEALFDLSHYSRQIQPWYKAINTARNAPLKEKNTALLSSLAPGGGFIYLKQKENAIGTMGSSFLLYTAMLTSVTLSQKGSVPIVGNRQKIAPISYDLNENFKKSLNYPLPTELTLNAKRGVSIIVPPALIALGLYAGSMWKTVYDIDGANKKLVSRYAGNVSKKLPIERFMDFETPDFIIK
;
A
#
# COMPACT_ATOMS: atom_id res chain seq x y z
N MET A 1 -10.75 -87.96 31.84
CA MET A 1 -10.05 -87.08 30.87
C MET A 1 -10.21 -85.57 31.15
N HIS A 2 -11.30 -85.12 31.80
CA HIS A 2 -11.55 -83.69 32.08
C HIS A 2 -10.62 -83.02 33.13
N TYR A 3 -10.13 -83.74 34.13
CA TYR A 3 -9.23 -83.17 35.16
C TYR A 3 -7.84 -82.82 34.62
N TYR A 4 -7.34 -83.59 33.65
CA TYR A 4 -5.99 -83.41 33.09
C TYR A 4 -5.90 -82.21 32.13
N LEU A 5 -6.97 -81.90 31.39
CA LEU A 5 -7.04 -80.69 30.56
C LEU A 5 -7.18 -79.41 31.40
N ARG A 6 -7.98 -79.43 32.48
CA ARG A 6 -8.15 -78.27 33.38
C ARG A 6 -6.84 -77.89 34.07
N SER A 7 -6.03 -78.88 34.46
CA SER A 7 -4.70 -78.71 35.03
C SER A 7 -3.72 -78.02 34.06
N LYS A 8 -3.65 -78.46 32.79
CA LYS A 8 -2.77 -77.84 31.78
C LYS A 8 -3.15 -76.40 31.44
N ILE A 9 -4.44 -76.07 31.43
CA ILE A 9 -4.92 -74.70 31.20
C ILE A 9 -4.58 -73.79 32.39
N PHE A 10 -4.76 -74.27 33.62
CA PHE A 10 -4.37 -73.54 34.83
C PHE A 10 -2.85 -73.32 34.91
N LEU A 11 -2.05 -74.32 34.52
CA LEU A 11 -0.60 -74.23 34.50
C LEU A 11 -0.10 -73.24 33.44
N ARG A 12 -0.70 -73.26 32.23
CA ARG A 12 -0.39 -72.29 31.17
C ARG A 12 -0.77 -70.85 31.54
N SER A 13 -1.91 -70.66 32.21
CA SER A 13 -2.32 -69.34 32.74
C SER A 13 -1.34 -68.81 33.80
N LYS A 14 -0.87 -69.67 34.71
CA LYS A 14 0.18 -69.29 35.69
C LYS A 14 1.51 -68.95 35.03
N ILE A 15 1.93 -69.70 34.00
CA ILE A 15 3.16 -69.40 33.24
C ILE A 15 3.03 -68.05 32.52
N PHE A 16 1.86 -67.76 31.92
CA PHE A 16 1.63 -66.49 31.25
C PHE A 16 1.64 -65.30 32.24
N LEU A 17 1.01 -65.46 33.40
CA LEU A 17 1.08 -64.47 34.49
C LEU A 17 2.52 -64.27 35.00
N LEU A 18 3.31 -65.33 35.06
CA LEU A 18 4.71 -65.27 35.51
C LEU A 18 5.60 -64.57 34.47
N ILE A 19 5.34 -64.79 33.18
CA ILE A 19 6.01 -64.06 32.09
C ILE A 19 5.65 -62.58 32.13
N ILE A 20 4.35 -62.24 32.28
CA ILE A 20 3.90 -60.84 32.42
C ILE A 20 4.58 -60.17 33.64
N PHE A 21 4.65 -60.88 34.77
CA PHE A 21 5.30 -60.39 35.98
C PHE A 21 6.81 -60.18 35.75
N PHE A 22 7.50 -61.11 35.08
CA PHE A 22 8.91 -60.98 34.74
C PHE A 22 9.19 -59.84 33.77
N THR A 23 8.32 -59.61 32.78
CA THR A 23 8.44 -58.47 31.87
C THR A 23 8.16 -57.15 32.58
N GLY A 24 7.20 -57.10 33.50
CA GLY A 24 6.90 -55.89 34.27
C GLY A 24 8.04 -55.45 35.19
N VAL A 25 8.73 -56.40 35.83
CA VAL A 25 9.86 -56.12 36.72
C VAL A 25 11.13 -55.71 35.97
N ASN A 26 11.31 -56.14 34.72
CA ASN A 26 12.44 -55.76 33.87
C ASN A 26 12.16 -54.56 32.95
N ALA A 27 10.92 -54.09 32.85
CA ALA A 27 10.54 -52.93 32.04
C ALA A 27 10.65 -51.58 32.78
N GLN A 28 10.87 -51.60 34.10
CA GLN A 28 11.15 -50.38 34.86
C GLN A 28 12.64 -50.06 34.77
N GLU A 29 12.99 -48.92 34.21
CA GLU A 29 14.34 -48.38 34.32
C GLU A 29 14.70 -48.22 35.81
N LYS A 30 15.76 -48.89 36.23
CA LYS A 30 16.25 -48.82 37.61
C LYS A 30 17.05 -47.54 37.76
N TYR A 31 16.40 -46.48 38.21
CA TYR A 31 17.10 -45.32 38.77
C TYR A 31 17.84 -45.75 40.04
N LEU A 32 19.17 -45.71 40.01
CA LEU A 32 20.02 -46.12 41.13
C LEU A 32 20.22 -44.96 42.11
N SER A 33 20.08 -43.73 41.62
CA SER A 33 20.19 -42.51 42.41
C SER A 33 19.28 -41.39 41.87
N PRO A 34 18.94 -40.38 42.70
CA PRO A 34 18.31 -39.15 42.23
C PRO A 34 19.12 -38.40 41.18
N ASP A 35 20.42 -38.65 41.07
CA ASP A 35 21.29 -37.98 40.09
C ASP A 35 21.10 -38.57 38.68
N ASP A 36 20.78 -39.86 38.56
CA ASP A 36 20.46 -40.50 37.27
C ASP A 36 19.20 -39.86 36.64
N VAL A 37 18.18 -39.62 37.48
CA VAL A 37 16.95 -38.91 37.08
C VAL A 37 17.27 -37.49 36.61
N LYS A 38 18.12 -36.75 37.34
CA LYS A 38 18.51 -35.39 36.94
C LYS A 38 19.24 -35.35 35.61
N VAL A 39 20.11 -36.32 35.34
CA VAL A 39 20.86 -36.41 34.07
C VAL A 39 19.91 -36.71 32.91
N GLU A 40 19.01 -37.69 33.07
CA GLU A 40 18.04 -38.04 32.03
C GLU A 40 17.07 -36.88 31.76
N TRP A 41 16.54 -36.24 32.80
CA TRP A 41 15.66 -35.08 32.67
C TRP A 41 16.37 -33.88 32.04
N LYS A 42 17.65 -33.68 32.34
CA LYS A 42 18.47 -32.64 31.68
C LYS A 42 18.65 -32.94 30.19
N ASN A 43 18.88 -34.20 29.83
CA ASN A 43 18.99 -34.60 28.41
C ASN A 43 17.66 -34.48 27.68
N PHE A 44 16.56 -34.88 28.32
CA PHE A 44 15.21 -34.76 27.76
C PHE A 44 14.82 -33.31 27.53
N THR A 45 15.07 -32.42 28.51
CA THR A 45 14.80 -30.99 28.37
C THR A 45 15.67 -30.32 27.31
N LYS A 46 16.94 -30.75 27.16
CA LYS A 46 17.84 -30.32 26.08
C LYS A 46 17.31 -30.75 24.70
N PHE A 47 16.95 -32.02 24.54
CA PHE A 47 16.37 -32.54 23.29
C PHE A 47 15.08 -31.80 22.91
N GLN A 48 14.17 -31.59 23.87
CA GLN A 48 12.95 -30.82 23.62
C GLN A 48 13.20 -29.37 23.21
N ARG A 49 14.24 -28.74 23.77
CA ARG A 49 14.67 -27.39 23.38
C ARG A 49 15.14 -27.39 21.93
N GLU A 50 16.00 -28.35 21.57
CA GLU A 50 16.54 -28.52 20.22
C GLU A 50 15.43 -28.77 19.18
N GLU A 51 14.52 -29.68 19.47
CA GLU A 51 13.39 -29.96 18.59
C GLU A 51 12.49 -28.74 18.39
N LEU A 52 12.24 -27.95 19.45
CA LEU A 52 11.43 -26.75 19.33
C LEU A 52 12.12 -25.68 18.46
N VAL A 53 13.44 -25.50 18.60
CA VAL A 53 14.21 -24.58 17.76
C VAL A 53 14.19 -25.01 16.30
N ASN A 54 14.46 -26.29 16.04
CA ASN A 54 14.46 -26.85 14.68
C ASN A 54 13.07 -26.74 14.03
N PHE A 55 12.02 -27.07 14.78
CA PHE A 55 10.64 -27.00 14.30
C PHE A 55 10.21 -25.56 13.99
N ALA A 56 10.54 -24.60 14.84
CA ALA A 56 10.22 -23.19 14.60
C ALA A 56 10.94 -22.66 13.35
N THR A 57 12.22 -23.01 13.20
CA THR A 57 13.04 -22.65 12.03
C THR A 57 12.48 -23.26 10.74
N PHE A 58 12.08 -24.54 10.78
CA PHE A 58 11.41 -25.20 9.66
C PHE A 58 10.12 -24.47 9.26
N LEU A 59 9.24 -24.17 10.22
CA LEU A 59 7.99 -23.45 9.95
C LEU A 59 8.22 -22.07 9.33
N TYR A 60 9.23 -21.34 9.80
CA TYR A 60 9.60 -20.05 9.24
C TYR A 60 10.07 -20.16 7.79
N ASN A 61 10.98 -21.11 7.51
CA ASN A 61 11.54 -21.33 6.17
C ASN A 61 10.46 -21.78 5.16
N GLU A 62 9.47 -22.54 5.60
CA GLU A 62 8.31 -22.94 4.78
C GLU A 62 7.28 -21.82 4.61
N GLY A 63 7.48 -20.65 5.23
CA GLY A 63 6.58 -19.50 5.13
C GLY A 63 5.32 -19.59 6.00
N PHE A 64 5.24 -20.55 6.93
CA PHE A 64 4.13 -20.68 7.88
C PHE A 64 4.32 -19.75 9.08
N TYR A 65 4.36 -18.44 8.85
CA TYR A 65 4.75 -17.44 9.83
C TYR A 65 3.88 -17.42 11.10
N GLU A 66 2.56 -17.62 10.99
CA GLU A 66 1.66 -17.68 12.14
C GLU A 66 1.96 -18.90 13.04
N ARG A 67 2.30 -20.04 12.43
CA ARG A 67 2.65 -21.26 13.16
C ARG A 67 4.05 -21.15 13.77
N ALA A 68 4.98 -20.53 13.05
CA ALA A 68 6.30 -20.23 13.56
C ALA A 68 6.22 -19.32 14.80
N LEU A 69 5.36 -18.29 14.76
CA LEU A 69 5.09 -17.42 15.92
C LEU A 69 4.64 -18.19 17.16
N LEU A 70 3.69 -19.13 17.02
CA LEU A 70 3.26 -19.95 18.15
C LEU A 70 4.43 -20.74 18.75
N SER A 71 5.33 -21.25 17.90
CA SER A 71 6.52 -21.99 18.33
C SER A 71 7.52 -21.08 19.04
N TYR A 72 7.75 -19.86 18.54
CA TYR A 72 8.61 -18.86 19.18
C TYR A 72 8.04 -18.37 20.52
N PHE A 73 6.74 -18.13 20.64
CA PHE A 73 6.11 -17.80 21.92
C PHE A 73 6.19 -18.95 22.91
N GLN A 74 5.98 -20.19 22.44
CA GLN A 74 6.18 -21.38 23.26
C GLN A 74 7.63 -21.47 23.74
N TYR A 75 8.61 -21.14 22.89
CA TYR A 75 10.02 -21.13 23.25
C TYR A 75 10.31 -20.14 24.39
N LEU A 76 9.90 -18.88 24.22
CA LEU A 76 10.05 -17.83 25.24
C LEU A 76 9.36 -18.18 26.57
N TYR A 77 8.22 -18.88 26.51
CA TYR A 77 7.51 -19.32 27.71
C TYR A 77 8.20 -20.48 28.42
N LYS A 78 8.68 -21.49 27.68
CA LYS A 78 9.30 -22.70 28.24
C LYS A 78 10.75 -22.48 28.69
N TYR A 79 11.48 -21.60 28.01
CA TYR A 79 12.90 -21.34 28.23
C TYR A 79 13.14 -19.82 28.46
N PRO A 80 12.63 -19.25 29.56
CA PRO A 80 12.85 -17.83 29.87
C PRO A 80 14.34 -17.56 30.14
N ASN A 81 14.84 -16.41 29.69
CA ASN A 81 16.25 -15.99 29.83
C ASN A 81 17.28 -16.93 29.19
N ASP A 82 16.85 -17.76 28.24
CA ASP A 82 17.75 -18.58 27.44
C ASP A 82 18.62 -17.71 26.49
N GLU A 83 19.80 -18.20 26.12
CA GLU A 83 20.72 -17.53 25.19
C GLU A 83 20.09 -17.15 23.85
N LEU A 84 19.07 -17.88 23.39
CA LEU A 84 18.36 -17.58 22.14
C LEU A 84 17.18 -16.62 22.31
N GLN A 85 16.94 -16.05 23.50
CA GLN A 85 15.82 -15.14 23.73
C GLN A 85 15.81 -13.96 22.75
N ILE A 86 16.96 -13.30 22.58
CA ILE A 86 17.09 -12.15 21.67
C ILE A 86 16.89 -12.56 20.21
N ALA A 87 17.47 -13.69 19.81
CA ALA A 87 17.24 -14.24 18.47
C ALA A 87 15.77 -14.59 18.25
N THR A 88 15.07 -15.07 19.28
CA THR A 88 13.63 -15.37 19.22
C THR A 88 12.81 -14.11 19.00
N TYR A 89 13.10 -13.01 19.71
CA TYR A 89 12.43 -11.73 19.47
C TYR A 89 12.66 -11.22 18.04
N PHE A 90 13.88 -11.38 17.53
CA PHE A 90 14.20 -10.98 16.16
C PHE A 90 13.40 -11.79 15.15
N GLN A 91 13.32 -13.12 15.32
CA GLN A 91 12.52 -14.00 14.46
C GLN A 91 11.02 -13.71 14.54
N ILE A 92 10.50 -13.39 15.72
CA ILE A 92 9.11 -12.94 15.88
C ILE A 92 8.86 -11.66 15.08
N GLY A 93 9.79 -10.69 15.17
CA GLY A 93 9.76 -9.47 14.36
C GLY A 93 9.72 -9.78 12.86
N LYS A 94 10.59 -10.69 12.38
CA LYS A 94 10.61 -11.14 10.99
C LYS A 94 9.32 -11.85 10.57
N CYS A 95 8.69 -12.65 11.43
CA CYS A 95 7.39 -13.24 11.12
C CYS A 95 6.33 -12.16 10.88
N TYR A 96 6.25 -11.17 11.78
CA TYR A 96 5.29 -10.07 11.62
C TYR A 96 5.57 -9.22 10.37
N GLU A 97 6.85 -9.00 10.05
CA GLU A 97 7.27 -8.31 8.83
C GLU A 97 6.79 -9.05 7.56
N ASN A 98 6.95 -10.37 7.51
CA ASN A 98 6.50 -11.19 6.38
C ASN A 98 4.96 -11.25 6.25
N MET A 99 4.24 -11.01 7.35
CA MET A 99 2.79 -10.87 7.37
C MET A 99 2.32 -9.41 7.18
N GLU A 100 3.24 -8.49 6.86
CA GLU A 100 3.00 -7.05 6.72
C GLU A 100 2.39 -6.37 7.96
N ASN A 101 2.57 -6.97 9.14
CA ASN A 101 2.15 -6.39 10.41
C ASN A 101 3.29 -5.54 11.01
N TRP A 102 3.47 -4.37 10.42
CA TRP A 102 4.59 -3.48 10.69
C TRP A 102 4.65 -3.00 12.15
N ASP A 103 3.49 -2.72 12.77
CA ASP A 103 3.45 -2.22 14.14
C ASP A 103 3.91 -3.27 15.15
N LEU A 104 3.46 -4.51 15.00
CA LEU A 104 3.94 -5.61 15.85
C LEU A 104 5.41 -5.93 15.58
N ALA A 105 5.85 -5.92 14.32
CA ALA A 105 7.26 -6.10 13.98
C ALA A 105 8.14 -5.07 14.69
N LYS A 106 7.77 -3.78 14.62
CA LYS A 106 8.46 -2.69 15.34
C LYS A 106 8.51 -2.91 16.84
N ASN A 107 7.42 -3.35 17.46
CA ASN A 107 7.38 -3.60 18.90
C ASN A 107 8.43 -4.65 19.32
N TYR A 108 8.57 -5.73 18.55
CA TYR A 108 9.56 -6.77 18.87
C TYR A 108 11.00 -6.33 18.59
N TYR A 109 11.25 -5.54 17.55
CA TYR A 109 12.57 -4.97 17.32
C TYR A 109 12.96 -3.93 18.39
N ASN A 110 12.03 -3.05 18.79
CA ASN A 110 12.27 -2.12 19.89
C ASN A 110 12.54 -2.84 21.20
N ARG A 111 11.84 -3.96 21.46
CA ARG A 111 12.13 -4.79 22.64
C ARG A 111 13.58 -5.27 22.67
N ILE A 112 14.18 -5.65 21.54
CA ILE A 112 15.61 -6.02 21.49
C ILE A 112 16.51 -4.85 21.91
N LEU A 113 16.13 -3.62 21.58
CA LEU A 113 16.89 -2.42 21.96
C LEU A 113 16.80 -2.12 23.47
N ASP A 114 15.70 -2.54 24.12
CA ASP A 114 15.43 -2.32 25.54
C ASP A 114 16.00 -3.43 26.45
N GLU A 115 16.34 -4.60 25.89
CA GLU A 115 16.82 -5.76 26.66
C GLU A 115 18.33 -5.65 26.96
N GLU A 116 18.72 -5.69 28.24
CA GLU A 116 20.11 -5.52 28.68
C GLU A 116 21.07 -6.62 28.17
N ILE A 117 20.54 -7.82 27.91
CA ILE A 117 21.31 -8.97 27.43
C ILE A 117 21.59 -8.91 25.91
N ALA A 118 21.02 -7.93 25.20
CA ALA A 118 21.21 -7.79 23.77
C ALA A 118 22.65 -7.38 23.44
N ASN A 119 23.31 -8.15 22.58
CA ASN A 119 24.64 -7.82 22.09
C ASN A 119 24.58 -6.76 20.97
N GLU A 120 25.73 -6.20 20.61
CA GLU A 120 25.84 -5.15 19.59
C GLU A 120 25.27 -5.60 18.23
N VAL A 121 25.47 -6.87 17.85
CA VAL A 121 24.96 -7.45 16.60
C VAL A 121 23.43 -7.41 16.57
N ALA A 122 22.78 -7.88 17.63
CA ALA A 122 21.32 -7.88 17.73
C ALA A 122 20.75 -6.46 17.73
N ILE A 123 21.40 -5.52 18.43
CA ILE A 123 21.00 -4.11 18.47
C ILE A 123 21.08 -3.49 17.07
N LYS A 124 22.18 -3.70 16.34
CA LYS A 124 22.34 -3.19 14.95
C LYS A 124 21.31 -3.81 14.01
N ALA A 125 21.17 -5.13 14.05
CA ALA A 125 20.20 -5.85 13.22
C ALA A 125 18.76 -5.32 13.45
N ALA A 126 18.36 -5.15 14.72
CA ALA A 126 17.04 -4.59 15.06
C ALA A 126 16.87 -3.16 14.54
N LYS A 127 17.88 -2.29 14.70
CA LYS A 127 17.85 -0.92 14.16
C LYS A 127 17.70 -0.90 12.64
N TYR A 128 18.47 -1.71 11.92
CA TYR A 128 18.36 -1.77 10.46
C TYR A 128 16.99 -2.27 10.00
N GLN A 129 16.38 -3.23 10.71
CA GLN A 129 15.01 -3.66 10.42
C GLN A 129 13.98 -2.55 10.72
N LEU A 130 14.16 -1.76 11.77
CA LEU A 130 13.32 -0.58 12.01
C LEU A 130 13.43 0.45 10.89
N TYR A 131 14.64 0.74 10.40
CA TYR A 131 14.85 1.64 9.27
C TYR A 131 14.25 1.09 7.97
N TYR A 132 14.33 -0.22 7.74
CA TYR A 132 13.64 -0.86 6.63
C TYR A 132 12.13 -0.63 6.70
N ILE A 133 11.52 -0.87 7.86
CA ILE A 133 10.08 -0.65 8.03
C ILE A 133 9.73 0.82 7.79
N ASP A 134 10.52 1.76 8.29
CA ASP A 134 10.30 3.19 8.04
C ASP A 134 10.43 3.56 6.56
N LEU A 135 11.36 2.94 5.84
CA LEU A 135 11.50 3.13 4.39
C LEU A 135 10.27 2.61 3.63
N ILE A 136 9.79 1.41 3.95
CA ILE A 136 8.61 0.79 3.32
C ILE A 136 7.34 1.61 3.61
N ASN A 137 7.18 2.05 4.86
CA ASN A 137 6.04 2.87 5.29
C ASN A 137 6.16 4.34 4.88
N LYS A 138 7.22 4.72 4.15
CA LYS A 138 7.48 6.07 3.64
C LYS A 138 7.67 7.14 4.74
N ASN A 139 8.11 6.71 5.91
CA ASN A 139 8.47 7.57 7.04
C ASN A 139 9.88 8.15 6.87
N TYR A 140 10.14 8.77 5.71
CA TYR A 140 11.49 9.18 5.31
C TYR A 140 12.09 10.23 6.24
N SER A 141 11.29 11.16 6.77
CA SER A 141 11.77 12.20 7.69
C SER A 141 12.35 11.60 8.97
N SER A 142 11.60 10.71 9.64
CA SER A 142 12.04 10.00 10.85
C SER A 142 13.35 9.25 10.63
N LEU A 143 13.46 8.57 9.49
CA LEU A 143 14.66 7.83 9.11
C LEU A 143 15.86 8.75 8.86
N ILE A 144 15.66 9.87 8.15
CA ILE A 144 16.72 10.85 7.88
C ILE A 144 17.22 11.51 9.17
N ASP A 145 16.32 11.80 10.12
CA ASP A 145 16.64 12.44 11.39
C ASP A 145 17.42 11.50 12.31
N SER A 146 16.95 10.25 12.44
CA SER A 146 17.57 9.22 13.29
C SER A 146 18.97 8.80 12.82
N THR A 147 19.25 8.88 11.51
CA THR A 147 20.55 8.52 10.92
C THR A 147 21.48 9.72 10.71
N SER A 148 21.12 10.90 11.25
CA SER A 148 21.71 12.16 10.81
C SER A 148 23.20 12.32 11.04
N ASN A 149 23.70 11.78 12.15
CA ASN A 149 25.09 11.85 12.58
C ASN A 149 25.77 10.48 12.59
N SER A 150 25.19 9.50 11.90
CA SER A 150 25.71 8.15 11.90
C SER A 150 26.97 8.03 11.04
N LYS A 151 27.88 7.18 11.49
CA LYS A 151 29.06 6.73 10.75
C LYS A 151 28.92 5.28 10.27
N ASP A 152 27.74 4.70 10.44
CA ASP A 152 27.45 3.35 10.01
C ASP A 152 27.15 3.33 8.50
N PRO A 153 27.84 2.47 7.72
CA PRO A 153 27.66 2.44 6.28
C PRO A 153 26.26 1.98 5.85
N TYR A 154 25.62 1.08 6.60
CA TYR A 154 24.26 0.60 6.31
C TYR A 154 23.22 1.68 6.62
N GLU A 155 23.35 2.38 7.74
CA GLU A 155 22.46 3.52 8.07
C GLU A 155 22.53 4.61 6.99
N MET A 156 23.73 4.85 6.45
CA MET A 156 23.93 5.78 5.35
C MET A 156 23.25 5.31 4.04
N ILE A 157 23.19 4.00 3.76
CA ILE A 157 22.41 3.45 2.64
C ILE A 157 20.92 3.73 2.85
N PHE A 158 20.36 3.40 4.01
CA PHE A 158 18.94 3.67 4.29
C PHE A 158 18.61 5.16 4.09
N ARG A 159 19.48 6.03 4.60
CA ARG A 159 19.37 7.48 4.44
C ARG A 159 19.41 7.91 2.97
N ALA A 160 20.31 7.34 2.19
CA ALA A 160 20.42 7.62 0.76
C ALA A 160 19.14 7.23 0.01
N TYR A 161 18.56 6.06 0.32
CA TYR A 161 17.27 5.63 -0.22
C TYR A 161 16.13 6.57 0.19
N ALA A 162 16.07 7.00 1.45
CA ALA A 162 15.05 7.93 1.93
C ALA A 162 15.14 9.30 1.24
N HIS A 163 16.33 9.86 1.07
CA HIS A 163 16.54 11.09 0.31
C HIS A 163 16.15 10.92 -1.17
N PHE A 164 16.53 9.81 -1.80
CA PHE A 164 16.18 9.52 -3.19
C PHE A 164 14.66 9.46 -3.39
N GLN A 165 13.95 8.76 -2.51
CA GLN A 165 12.49 8.67 -2.55
C GLN A 165 11.80 10.00 -2.21
N SER A 166 12.46 10.84 -1.41
CA SER A 166 12.02 12.21 -1.08
C SER A 166 12.36 13.24 -2.18
N LEU A 167 12.94 12.79 -3.30
CA LEU A 167 13.37 13.62 -4.44
C LEU A 167 14.51 14.60 -4.12
N GLN A 168 15.28 14.31 -3.07
CA GLN A 168 16.46 15.06 -2.63
C GLN A 168 17.71 14.44 -3.25
N TRP A 169 17.98 14.79 -4.50
CA TRP A 169 18.98 14.12 -5.35
C TRP A 169 20.42 14.31 -4.86
N ASP A 170 20.74 15.50 -4.36
CA ASP A 170 22.10 15.86 -3.99
C ASP A 170 22.48 15.19 -2.66
N GLU A 171 21.55 15.22 -1.70
CA GLU A 171 21.66 14.54 -0.41
C GLU A 171 21.72 13.02 -0.59
N ALA A 172 20.88 12.46 -1.47
CA ALA A 172 20.95 11.03 -1.82
C ALA A 172 22.31 10.66 -2.39
N GLN A 173 22.84 11.46 -3.32
CA GLN A 173 24.14 11.21 -3.93
C GLN A 173 25.28 11.29 -2.90
N GLN A 174 25.24 12.29 -2.02
CA GLN A 174 26.23 12.44 -0.95
C GLN A 174 26.20 11.27 0.03
N ALA A 175 25.01 10.83 0.44
CA ALA A 175 24.86 9.68 1.33
C ALA A 175 25.38 8.38 0.67
N PHE A 176 25.03 8.10 -0.59
CA PHE A 176 25.59 6.96 -1.32
C PHE A 176 27.11 7.00 -1.42
N LYS A 177 27.67 8.17 -1.75
CA LYS A 177 29.13 8.35 -1.82
C LYS A 177 29.81 8.14 -0.48
N THR A 178 29.20 8.62 0.59
CA THR A 178 29.73 8.47 1.95
C THR A 178 29.67 7.01 2.38
N SER A 179 28.55 6.32 2.12
CA SER A 179 28.41 4.89 2.38
C SER A 179 29.42 4.05 1.59
N GLU A 180 29.60 4.33 0.30
CA GLU A 180 30.59 3.66 -0.56
C GLU A 180 32.01 3.78 0.02
N ALA A 181 32.38 4.97 0.50
CA ALA A 181 33.67 5.21 1.14
C ALA A 181 33.81 4.53 2.51
N LEU A 182 32.73 4.44 3.29
CA LEU A 182 32.73 3.78 4.60
C LEU A 182 32.79 2.26 4.50
N PHE A 183 32.14 1.66 3.49
CA PHE A 183 32.23 0.23 3.25
C PHE A 183 33.62 -0.19 2.78
N ASP A 184 34.27 0.61 1.91
CA ASP A 184 35.59 0.34 1.33
C ASP A 184 35.74 -1.07 0.70
N LEU A 185 34.64 -1.58 0.12
CA LEU A 185 34.57 -2.92 -0.46
C LEU A 185 33.99 -2.86 -1.88
N SER A 186 34.66 -3.54 -2.82
CA SER A 186 34.26 -3.58 -4.24
C SER A 186 32.83 -4.10 -4.45
N HIS A 187 32.37 -5.00 -3.58
CA HIS A 187 31.00 -5.54 -3.63
C HIS A 187 29.96 -4.41 -3.53
N TYR A 188 30.03 -3.59 -2.49
CA TYR A 188 29.08 -2.48 -2.28
C TYR A 188 29.25 -1.37 -3.29
N SER A 189 30.48 -1.04 -3.70
CA SER A 189 30.69 -0.09 -4.80
C SER A 189 29.90 -0.52 -6.03
N ARG A 190 30.00 -1.78 -6.44
CA ARG A 190 29.27 -2.31 -7.62
C ARG A 190 27.75 -2.23 -7.47
N GLN A 191 27.23 -2.38 -6.25
CA GLN A 191 25.80 -2.21 -5.97
C GLN A 191 25.36 -0.74 -5.97
N ILE A 192 26.23 0.18 -5.56
CA ILE A 192 25.97 1.63 -5.47
C ILE A 192 26.10 2.31 -6.85
N GLN A 193 27.03 1.89 -7.71
CA GLN A 193 27.27 2.53 -9.02
C GLN A 193 26.00 2.80 -9.86
N PRO A 194 25.02 1.88 -9.99
CA PRO A 194 23.76 2.13 -10.69
C PRO A 194 22.96 3.32 -10.13
N TRP A 195 23.08 3.61 -8.83
CA TRP A 195 22.40 4.74 -8.19
C TRP A 195 22.90 6.08 -8.69
N TYR A 196 24.20 6.25 -8.96
CA TYR A 196 24.71 7.50 -9.52
C TYR A 196 24.10 7.79 -10.90
N LYS A 197 23.97 6.77 -11.75
CA LYS A 197 23.30 6.90 -13.04
C LYS A 197 21.82 7.25 -12.86
N ALA A 198 21.13 6.61 -11.94
CA ALA A 198 19.72 6.88 -11.67
C ALA A 198 19.50 8.31 -11.14
N ILE A 199 20.31 8.76 -10.20
CA ILE A 199 20.27 10.12 -9.65
C ILE A 199 20.52 11.16 -10.73
N ASN A 200 21.58 10.99 -11.54
CA ASN A 200 21.85 11.90 -12.64
C ASN A 200 20.72 11.95 -13.68
N THR A 201 20.09 10.81 -13.95
CA THR A 201 18.94 10.73 -14.85
C THR A 201 17.72 11.44 -14.26
N ALA A 202 17.46 11.31 -12.96
CA ALA A 202 16.37 12.00 -12.28
C ALA A 202 16.60 13.53 -12.24
N ARG A 203 17.83 13.96 -11.93
CA ARG A 203 18.24 15.37 -11.89
C ARG A 203 18.06 16.05 -13.24
N ASN A 204 18.41 15.35 -14.32
CA ASN A 204 18.33 15.86 -15.70
C ASN A 204 17.05 15.43 -16.44
N ALA A 205 16.01 14.99 -15.71
CA ALA A 205 14.78 14.53 -16.33
C ALA A 205 14.12 15.68 -17.13
N PRO A 206 13.65 15.42 -18.37
CA PRO A 206 12.98 16.45 -19.16
C PRO A 206 11.65 16.82 -18.50
N LEU A 207 11.64 17.94 -17.79
CA LEU A 207 10.46 18.47 -17.14
C LEU A 207 9.52 19.10 -18.17
N LYS A 208 8.23 19.09 -17.85
CA LYS A 208 7.20 19.73 -18.64
C LYS A 208 7.35 21.25 -18.53
N GLU A 209 7.27 21.92 -19.68
CA GLU A 209 7.45 23.37 -19.78
C GLU A 209 6.11 24.12 -19.78
N LYS A 210 6.10 25.29 -19.14
CA LYS A 210 4.90 26.14 -19.03
C LYS A 210 4.42 26.61 -20.40
N ASN A 211 5.34 26.96 -21.30
CA ASN A 211 5.01 27.46 -22.64
C ASN A 211 4.37 26.37 -23.50
N THR A 212 4.96 25.17 -23.53
CA THR A 212 4.37 24.03 -24.26
C THR A 212 3.03 23.62 -23.67
N ALA A 213 2.89 23.63 -22.35
CA ALA A 213 1.63 23.35 -21.69
C ALA A 213 0.55 24.37 -22.08
N LEU A 214 0.88 25.67 -22.09
CA LEU A 214 -0.01 26.75 -22.48
C LEU A 214 -0.41 26.65 -23.96
N LEU A 215 0.55 26.41 -24.85
CA LEU A 215 0.29 26.20 -26.29
C LEU A 215 -0.58 24.96 -26.53
N SER A 216 -0.34 23.89 -25.78
CA SER A 216 -1.18 22.68 -25.87
C SER A 216 -2.61 22.95 -25.40
N SER A 217 -2.81 23.86 -24.44
CA SER A 217 -4.13 24.28 -23.95
C SER A 217 -4.93 25.12 -24.95
N LEU A 218 -4.36 25.51 -26.10
CA LEU A 218 -5.12 26.14 -27.18
C LEU A 218 -6.20 25.20 -27.76
N ALA A 219 -5.94 23.89 -27.73
CA ALA A 219 -6.96 22.89 -28.00
C ALA A 219 -7.65 22.48 -26.68
N PRO A 220 -9.00 22.33 -26.67
CA PRO A 220 -9.72 21.79 -25.51
C PRO A 220 -9.07 20.54 -24.94
N GLY A 221 -8.68 20.59 -23.67
CA GLY A 221 -8.03 19.48 -22.98
C GLY A 221 -6.60 19.15 -23.39
N GLY A 222 -6.03 19.81 -24.39
CA GLY A 222 -4.67 19.54 -24.88
C GLY A 222 -3.59 19.79 -23.82
N GLY A 223 -3.74 20.83 -23.01
CA GLY A 223 -2.87 21.08 -21.85
C GLY A 223 -2.90 19.93 -20.83
N PHE A 224 -4.08 19.44 -20.50
CA PHE A 224 -4.24 18.30 -19.59
C PHE A 224 -3.70 17.00 -20.19
N ILE A 225 -3.84 16.77 -21.50
CA ILE A 225 -3.20 15.65 -22.20
C ILE A 225 -1.67 15.76 -22.07
N TYR A 226 -1.12 16.95 -22.33
CA TYR A 226 0.31 17.20 -22.16
C TYR A 226 0.78 16.90 -20.73
N LEU A 227 0.01 17.28 -19.71
CA LEU A 227 0.29 16.95 -18.30
C LEU A 227 -0.02 15.48 -17.91
N LYS A 228 -0.56 14.67 -18.82
CA LYS A 228 -1.06 13.30 -18.58
C LYS A 228 -2.21 13.23 -17.55
N GLN A 229 -3.05 14.25 -17.50
CA GLN A 229 -4.27 14.31 -16.67
C GLN A 229 -5.50 13.89 -17.47
N LYS A 230 -5.76 12.58 -17.56
CA LYS A 230 -6.82 12.03 -18.44
C LYS A 230 -8.23 12.51 -18.09
N GLU A 231 -8.57 12.57 -16.81
CA GLU A 231 -9.92 12.96 -16.36
C GLU A 231 -10.22 14.41 -16.72
N ASN A 232 -9.30 15.33 -16.38
CA ASN A 232 -9.43 16.74 -16.71
C ASN A 232 -9.46 16.98 -18.23
N ALA A 233 -8.67 16.22 -18.99
CA ALA A 233 -8.69 16.27 -20.45
C ALA A 233 -10.07 15.86 -21.02
N ILE A 234 -10.60 14.70 -20.60
CA ILE A 234 -11.91 14.22 -21.07
C ILE A 234 -13.02 15.21 -20.68
N GLY A 235 -13.01 15.71 -19.44
CA GLY A 235 -14.00 16.68 -18.97
C GLY A 235 -13.99 17.97 -19.78
N THR A 236 -12.81 18.53 -20.08
CA THR A 236 -12.69 19.76 -20.89
C THR A 236 -12.99 19.56 -22.36
N MET A 237 -12.58 18.43 -22.95
CA MET A 237 -12.93 18.08 -24.32
C MET A 237 -14.43 17.88 -24.49
N GLY A 238 -15.06 17.10 -23.59
CA GLY A 238 -16.49 16.81 -23.64
C GLY A 238 -17.35 18.07 -23.44
N SER A 239 -17.00 18.90 -22.46
CA SER A 239 -17.71 20.18 -22.23
C SER A 239 -17.56 21.15 -23.40
N SER A 240 -16.35 21.27 -23.97
CA SER A 240 -16.13 22.09 -25.16
C SER A 240 -16.93 21.58 -26.35
N PHE A 241 -16.95 20.26 -26.57
CA PHE A 241 -17.75 19.64 -27.62
C PHE A 241 -19.24 20.00 -27.47
N LEU A 242 -19.80 19.84 -26.26
CA LEU A 242 -21.21 20.19 -25.98
C LEU A 242 -21.51 21.69 -26.16
N LEU A 243 -20.58 22.57 -25.79
CA LEU A 243 -20.75 24.02 -25.99
C LEU A 243 -20.73 24.39 -27.47
N TYR A 244 -19.79 23.82 -28.25
CA TYR A 244 -19.73 24.05 -29.69
C TYR A 244 -20.94 23.47 -30.42
N THR A 245 -21.41 22.28 -30.05
CA THR A 245 -22.64 21.72 -30.65
C THR A 245 -23.84 22.61 -30.35
N ALA A 246 -24.00 23.06 -29.10
CA ALA A 246 -25.07 23.98 -28.72
C ALA A 246 -25.02 25.30 -29.51
N MET A 247 -23.82 25.89 -29.67
CA MET A 247 -23.63 27.09 -30.49
C MET A 247 -24.01 26.84 -31.95
N LEU A 248 -23.52 25.78 -32.57
CA LEU A 248 -23.79 25.46 -33.97
C LEU A 248 -25.29 25.19 -34.21
N THR A 249 -25.95 24.44 -33.32
CA THR A 249 -27.40 24.18 -33.45
C THR A 249 -28.23 25.44 -33.18
N SER A 250 -27.77 26.34 -32.31
CA SER A 250 -28.51 27.58 -31.99
C SER A 250 -28.65 28.53 -33.18
N VAL A 251 -27.67 28.56 -34.09
CA VAL A 251 -27.72 29.36 -35.33
C VAL A 251 -28.80 28.86 -36.30
N THR A 252 -29.12 27.57 -36.24
CA THR A 252 -30.13 26.95 -37.12
C THR A 252 -31.57 27.12 -36.61
N LEU A 253 -31.76 27.55 -35.36
CA LEU A 253 -33.08 27.71 -34.76
C LEU A 253 -33.73 29.04 -35.16
N SER A 254 -34.09 29.18 -36.44
CA SER A 254 -34.92 30.29 -36.91
C SER A 254 -36.39 29.98 -36.62
N GLN A 255 -36.90 30.35 -35.45
CA GLN A 255 -38.34 30.39 -35.22
C GLN A 255 -38.93 31.58 -36.00
N LYS A 256 -39.42 31.31 -37.21
CA LYS A 256 -40.30 32.21 -37.95
C LYS A 256 -41.67 31.57 -38.05
N GLY A 257 -42.66 32.26 -37.49
CA GLY A 257 -44.06 31.88 -37.54
C GLY A 257 -44.89 32.86 -36.72
N SER A 258 -46.11 33.12 -37.17
CA SER A 258 -47.15 33.66 -36.31
C SER A 258 -47.89 32.47 -35.70
N VAL A 259 -48.10 32.48 -34.38
CA VAL A 259 -49.07 31.58 -33.78
C VAL A 259 -50.41 32.31 -33.82
N PRO A 260 -51.36 31.90 -34.69
CA PRO A 260 -52.69 32.47 -34.64
C PRO A 260 -53.31 32.02 -33.31
N ILE A 261 -53.65 32.96 -32.44
CA ILE A 261 -54.49 32.68 -31.26
C ILE A 261 -55.93 32.62 -31.78
N VAL A 262 -56.22 31.65 -32.65
CA VAL A 262 -57.56 31.41 -33.16
C VAL A 262 -57.97 30.04 -32.64
N GLY A 263 -58.54 30.02 -31.44
CA GLY A 263 -58.94 28.74 -30.86
C GLY A 263 -59.48 28.72 -29.45
N ASN A 264 -60.29 29.68 -29.02
CA ASN A 264 -61.34 29.34 -28.06
C ASN A 264 -62.66 30.05 -28.41
N ARG A 265 -63.27 29.60 -29.51
CA ARG A 265 -64.69 29.82 -29.74
C ARG A 265 -65.44 28.68 -29.07
N GLN A 266 -65.83 28.89 -27.82
CA GLN A 266 -67.05 28.32 -27.23
C GLN A 266 -67.23 26.79 -27.33
N LYS A 267 -66.23 25.97 -26.94
CA LYS A 267 -66.46 24.53 -26.68
C LYS A 267 -66.62 24.17 -25.20
N ILE A 268 -66.93 25.16 -24.36
CA ILE A 268 -67.50 24.95 -23.02
C ILE A 268 -68.71 25.89 -22.90
N ALA A 269 -69.70 25.70 -23.75
CA ALA A 269 -71.06 26.10 -23.44
C ALA A 269 -71.73 24.86 -22.86
N PRO A 270 -72.01 24.77 -21.55
CA PRO A 270 -72.90 23.73 -21.07
C PRO A 270 -74.27 24.00 -21.67
N ILE A 271 -74.71 23.12 -22.57
CA ILE A 271 -76.09 23.15 -23.06
C ILE A 271 -76.94 22.57 -21.95
N SER A 272 -77.52 23.43 -21.12
CA SER A 272 -78.70 23.09 -20.31
C SER A 272 -79.60 24.30 -20.19
N TYR A 273 -80.74 24.18 -20.88
CA TYR A 273 -82.01 24.87 -20.84
C TYR A 273 -82.19 26.07 -19.88
N ASP A 274 -82.64 27.17 -20.50
CA ASP A 274 -83.36 28.31 -19.91
C ASP A 274 -82.52 29.47 -19.33
N LEU A 275 -81.85 30.24 -20.21
CA LEU A 275 -81.33 31.57 -19.87
C LEU A 275 -81.69 32.59 -20.96
N ASN A 276 -82.54 33.53 -20.56
CA ASN A 276 -83.03 34.72 -21.27
C ASN A 276 -81.95 35.49 -22.07
N GLU A 277 -82.40 36.10 -23.17
CA GLU A 277 -81.67 36.83 -24.22
C GLU A 277 -80.86 38.07 -23.80
N ASN A 278 -80.03 38.04 -22.76
CA ASN A 278 -79.18 39.19 -22.40
C ASN A 278 -77.79 38.84 -21.89
N PHE A 279 -77.13 37.86 -22.50
CA PHE A 279 -75.70 37.64 -22.28
C PHE A 279 -74.88 38.68 -23.05
N LYS A 280 -74.62 39.83 -22.41
CA LYS A 280 -73.64 40.81 -22.92
C LYS A 280 -72.25 40.17 -22.88
N LYS A 281 -71.75 39.75 -24.05
CA LYS A 281 -70.32 39.44 -24.25
C LYS A 281 -69.50 40.58 -23.64
N SER A 282 -68.55 40.27 -22.77
CA SER A 282 -67.54 41.23 -22.33
C SER A 282 -66.72 41.65 -23.55
N LEU A 283 -67.16 42.73 -24.18
CA LEU A 283 -66.36 43.51 -25.12
C LEU A 283 -65.26 44.19 -24.30
N ASN A 284 -64.02 44.13 -24.78
CA ASN A 284 -62.85 44.93 -24.36
C ASN A 284 -61.73 44.23 -23.56
N TYR A 285 -61.39 42.99 -23.91
CA TYR A 285 -59.97 42.62 -23.89
C TYR A 285 -59.51 42.38 -25.32
N PRO A 286 -58.77 43.33 -25.94
CA PRO A 286 -58.15 43.08 -27.24
C PRO A 286 -57.06 42.03 -27.05
N LEU A 287 -57.40 40.77 -27.27
CA LEU A 287 -56.43 39.70 -27.38
C LEU A 287 -55.67 39.91 -28.71
N PRO A 288 -54.33 40.01 -28.69
CA PRO A 288 -53.56 40.16 -29.91
C PRO A 288 -53.85 38.97 -30.84
N THR A 289 -54.26 39.26 -32.07
CA THR A 289 -54.69 38.24 -33.06
C THR A 289 -53.52 37.40 -33.58
N GLU A 290 -52.32 37.97 -33.57
CA GLU A 290 -51.09 37.30 -34.02
C GLU A 290 -49.94 37.65 -33.08
N LEU A 291 -49.36 36.61 -32.45
CA LEU A 291 -48.05 36.73 -31.83
C LEU A 291 -47.00 36.51 -32.92
N THR A 292 -46.30 37.57 -33.30
CA THR A 292 -45.16 37.48 -34.22
C THR A 292 -43.91 37.13 -33.43
N LEU A 293 -43.39 35.91 -33.63
CA LEU A 293 -42.11 35.52 -33.06
C LEU A 293 -41.00 36.24 -33.84
N ASN A 294 -40.54 37.37 -33.31
CA ASN A 294 -39.47 38.15 -33.93
C ASN A 294 -38.12 37.59 -33.45
N ALA A 295 -37.51 36.73 -34.27
CA ALA A 295 -36.18 36.13 -34.02
C ALA A 295 -35.02 37.14 -34.16
N LYS A 296 -35.18 38.38 -33.68
CA LYS A 296 -34.21 39.48 -33.84
C LYS A 296 -32.99 39.41 -32.89
N ARG A 297 -32.68 38.25 -32.29
CA ARG A 297 -31.52 38.14 -31.39
C ARG A 297 -30.76 36.82 -31.51
N GLY A 298 -30.30 36.47 -32.72
CA GLY A 298 -29.29 35.42 -32.88
C GLY A 298 -28.05 35.65 -31.99
N VAL A 299 -27.68 36.92 -31.79
CA VAL A 299 -26.57 37.31 -30.91
C VAL A 299 -26.84 36.98 -29.43
N SER A 300 -28.06 37.19 -28.90
CA SER A 300 -28.31 36.92 -27.47
C SER A 300 -28.34 35.43 -27.11
N ILE A 301 -28.50 34.56 -28.10
CA ILE A 301 -28.49 33.09 -27.90
C ILE A 301 -27.06 32.55 -27.89
N ILE A 302 -26.15 33.17 -28.65
CA ILE A 302 -24.74 32.74 -28.76
C ILE A 302 -23.88 33.32 -27.63
N VAL A 303 -24.20 34.51 -27.12
CA VAL A 303 -23.40 35.20 -26.09
C VAL A 303 -23.21 34.35 -24.81
N PRO A 304 -24.25 33.75 -24.19
CA PRO A 304 -24.04 32.98 -22.96
C PRO A 304 -23.15 31.74 -23.16
N PRO A 305 -23.39 30.86 -24.16
CA PRO A 305 -22.47 29.76 -24.45
C PRO A 305 -21.05 30.22 -24.76
N ALA A 306 -20.89 31.37 -25.44
CA ALA A 306 -19.57 31.89 -25.82
C ALA A 306 -18.80 32.38 -24.59
N LEU A 307 -19.47 33.06 -23.66
CA LEU A 307 -18.88 33.46 -22.38
C LEU A 307 -18.50 32.24 -21.53
N ILE A 308 -19.35 31.20 -21.50
CA ILE A 308 -19.03 29.94 -20.79
C ILE A 308 -17.82 29.26 -21.43
N ALA A 309 -17.78 29.17 -22.77
CA ALA A 309 -16.65 28.60 -23.48
C ALA A 309 -15.35 29.38 -23.19
N LEU A 310 -15.37 30.71 -23.28
CA LEU A 310 -14.22 31.55 -22.95
C LEU A 310 -13.74 31.32 -21.51
N GLY A 311 -14.66 31.28 -20.55
CA GLY A 311 -14.35 30.98 -19.14
C GLY A 311 -13.74 29.60 -18.96
N LEU A 312 -14.28 28.59 -19.64
CA LEU A 312 -13.76 27.22 -19.61
C LEU A 312 -12.34 27.13 -20.21
N TYR A 313 -12.09 27.78 -21.34
CA TYR A 313 -10.77 27.84 -21.96
C TYR A 313 -9.77 28.55 -21.05
N ALA A 314 -10.08 29.78 -20.61
CA ALA A 314 -9.21 30.55 -19.74
C ALA A 314 -8.90 29.80 -18.43
N GLY A 315 -9.92 29.20 -17.81
CA GLY A 315 -9.76 28.37 -16.62
C GLY A 315 -8.91 27.12 -16.85
N SER A 316 -9.11 26.43 -17.97
CA SER A 316 -8.32 25.24 -18.32
C SER A 316 -6.85 25.57 -18.59
N MET A 317 -6.58 26.68 -19.28
CA MET A 317 -5.23 27.20 -19.54
C MET A 317 -4.53 27.52 -18.22
N TRP A 318 -5.19 28.31 -17.35
CA TRP A 318 -4.64 28.66 -16.05
C TRP A 318 -4.38 27.41 -15.20
N LYS A 319 -5.37 26.52 -15.06
CA LYS A 319 -5.21 25.29 -14.27
C LYS A 319 -4.07 24.42 -14.80
N THR A 320 -3.88 24.33 -16.12
CA THR A 320 -2.76 23.59 -16.70
C THR A 320 -1.41 24.19 -16.28
N VAL A 321 -1.25 25.51 -16.36
CA VAL A 321 0.00 26.17 -15.94
C VAL A 321 0.23 26.00 -14.44
N TYR A 322 -0.84 26.07 -13.63
CA TYR A 322 -0.78 25.87 -12.19
C TYR A 322 -0.38 24.44 -11.80
N ASP A 323 -0.94 23.43 -12.47
CA ASP A 323 -0.72 22.02 -12.14
C ASP A 323 0.64 21.46 -12.65
N ILE A 324 1.42 22.25 -13.40
CA ILE A 324 2.62 21.76 -14.09
C ILE A 324 3.69 21.22 -13.13
N ASP A 325 3.92 21.93 -12.02
CA ASP A 325 4.94 21.55 -11.03
C ASP A 325 4.53 20.25 -10.33
N GLY A 326 3.23 20.08 -10.05
CA GLY A 326 2.67 18.83 -9.54
C GLY A 326 2.80 17.68 -10.53
N ALA A 327 2.58 17.93 -11.83
CA ALA A 327 2.75 16.92 -12.88
C ALA A 327 4.22 16.49 -13.03
N ASN A 328 5.15 17.45 -12.94
CA ASN A 328 6.60 17.21 -12.94
C ASN A 328 7.04 16.41 -11.72
N LYS A 329 6.59 16.78 -10.51
CA LYS A 329 6.87 16.02 -9.29
C LYS A 329 6.35 14.58 -9.38
N LYS A 330 5.14 14.37 -9.92
CA LYS A 330 4.57 13.03 -10.17
C LYS A 330 5.34 12.22 -11.22
N LEU A 331 5.98 12.89 -12.20
CA LEU A 331 6.80 12.23 -13.21
C LEU A 331 8.07 11.69 -12.55
N VAL A 332 8.79 12.53 -11.81
CA VAL A 332 10.06 12.14 -11.19
C VAL A 332 9.85 11.16 -10.03
N SER A 333 8.78 11.33 -9.23
CA SER A 333 8.40 10.36 -8.20
C SER A 333 8.10 8.97 -8.76
N ARG A 334 7.43 8.86 -9.91
CA ARG A 334 7.24 7.58 -10.60
C ARG A 334 8.56 6.96 -11.06
N TYR A 335 9.46 7.78 -11.57
CA TYR A 335 10.80 7.33 -11.94
C TYR A 335 11.54 6.77 -10.72
N ALA A 336 11.58 7.52 -9.61
CA ALA A 336 12.23 7.10 -8.37
C ALA A 336 11.64 5.78 -7.81
N GLY A 337 10.31 5.65 -7.80
CA GLY A 337 9.65 4.40 -7.41
C GLY A 337 10.04 3.22 -8.31
N ASN A 338 10.11 3.42 -9.63
CA ASN A 338 10.52 2.38 -10.57
C ASN A 338 11.99 1.98 -10.42
N VAL A 339 12.88 2.94 -10.17
CA VAL A 339 14.30 2.68 -9.90
C VAL A 339 14.44 1.85 -8.64
N SER A 340 13.77 2.25 -7.56
CA SER A 340 13.88 1.57 -6.26
C SER A 340 13.33 0.14 -6.30
N LYS A 341 12.33 -0.14 -7.16
CA LYS A 341 11.89 -1.52 -7.44
C LYS A 341 12.95 -2.36 -8.17
N LYS A 342 13.75 -1.74 -9.04
CA LYS A 342 14.82 -2.42 -9.80
C LYS A 342 16.12 -2.55 -8.99
N LEU A 343 16.32 -1.64 -8.05
CA LEU A 343 17.46 -1.58 -7.13
C LEU A 343 16.92 -1.69 -5.70
N PRO A 344 16.41 -2.87 -5.28
CA PRO A 344 15.88 -3.09 -3.94
C PRO A 344 16.90 -2.78 -2.84
N ILE A 345 16.43 -2.34 -1.68
CA ILE A 345 17.25 -2.08 -0.48
C ILE A 345 17.82 -3.38 0.10
N GLU A 346 17.11 -4.49 -0.13
CA GLU A 346 17.40 -5.85 0.28
C GLU A 346 18.78 -6.34 -0.21
N ARG A 347 19.36 -5.69 -1.24
CA ARG A 347 20.73 -5.96 -1.69
C ARG A 347 21.82 -5.57 -0.69
N PHE A 348 21.48 -4.65 0.22
CA PHE A 348 22.33 -4.12 1.29
C PHE A 348 21.92 -4.67 2.67
N MET A 349 21.12 -5.73 2.71
CA MET A 349 20.69 -6.38 3.96
C MET A 349 21.49 -7.64 4.28
N ASP A 350 22.78 -7.62 3.96
CA ASP A 350 23.75 -8.69 4.22
C ASP A 350 24.49 -8.50 5.57
N PHE A 351 23.92 -7.70 6.46
CA PHE A 351 24.43 -7.52 7.81
C PHE A 351 24.19 -8.75 8.70
N GLU A 352 25.02 -8.91 9.73
CA GLU A 352 24.88 -10.00 10.71
C GLU A 352 23.58 -9.86 11.52
N THR A 353 22.89 -10.99 11.70
CA THR A 353 21.65 -11.08 12.48
C THR A 353 21.81 -12.04 13.65
N PRO A 354 21.03 -11.89 14.74
CA PRO A 354 21.05 -12.87 15.83
C PRO A 354 20.46 -14.21 15.35
N ASP A 355 21.32 -15.21 15.25
CA ASP A 355 20.95 -16.55 14.78
C ASP A 355 20.10 -17.30 15.81
N PHE A 356 18.95 -17.81 15.38
CA PHE A 356 18.10 -18.69 16.19
C PHE A 356 18.48 -20.16 15.96
N ILE A 357 19.73 -20.49 16.29
CA ILE A 357 20.32 -21.82 16.08
C ILE A 357 21.09 -22.22 17.34
N ILE A 358 21.03 -23.50 17.69
CA ILE A 358 21.78 -24.06 18.81
C ILE A 358 23.20 -24.39 18.31
N LYS A 359 24.20 -23.82 18.98
CA LYS A 359 25.62 -23.97 18.63
C LYS A 359 26.26 -25.18 19.28
#